data_AF-A0A9D9S1K3-F1
#
_entry.id   AF-A0A9D9S1K3-F1
#
_cell.length_a   1.000
_cell.length_b   1.000
_cell.length_c   1.000
_cell.angle_alpha   90.00
_cell.angle_beta   90.00
_cell.angle_gamma   90.00
#
_symmetry.space_group_name_H-M   'P 1'
#
loop_
_entity.id
_entity.type
_entity.pdbx_description
1 polymer ?
#
loop_
_entity_poly.entity_id
_entity_poly.type
_entity_poly.pdbx_seq_one_letter_code
_entity_poly.pdbx_strand_id
1 'polypeptide(L)'
;MLRTSIAIATLISVSLPAGAEIYKCRLPNGKTEISNVPCPSGSGTVVARPDEPVSESSRRAAEQDVERMRNYVEKREAAQRADEAAQRDEQRAASQQSRNSAQRPAQQYGNAQECLRNVEQMVLEASQRAMMEADCRTLVSPQPPYPSAGVPVYVPVAVPVYPHRHHEHPKPAPAPKTKSPSGQPIGVQPQKK
;
A
#
# COMPACT_ATOMS: atom_id res chain seq x y z
N MET A 1 -51.03 -67.41 -11.68
CA MET A 1 -50.38 -66.29 -10.96
C MET A 1 -48.92 -66.55 -10.58
N LEU A 2 -48.45 -67.80 -10.52
CA LEU A 2 -47.06 -68.12 -10.16
C LEU A 2 -46.02 -67.85 -11.25
N ARG A 3 -46.42 -67.84 -12.53
CA ARG A 3 -45.50 -67.65 -13.68
C ARG A 3 -45.08 -66.20 -13.90
N THR A 4 -45.94 -65.23 -13.58
CA THR A 4 -45.63 -63.80 -13.67
C THR A 4 -44.68 -63.35 -12.55
N SER A 5 -44.77 -63.96 -11.36
CA SER A 5 -43.87 -63.69 -10.24
C SER A 5 -42.42 -64.12 -10.49
N ILE A 6 -42.22 -65.20 -11.24
CA ILE A 6 -40.87 -65.71 -11.58
C ILE A 6 -40.18 -64.79 -12.60
N ALA A 7 -40.93 -64.21 -13.55
CA ALA A 7 -40.39 -63.29 -14.55
C ALA A 7 -39.95 -61.95 -13.95
N ILE A 8 -40.57 -61.51 -12.84
CA ILE A 8 -40.20 -60.27 -12.14
C ILE A 8 -38.98 -60.51 -11.24
N ALA A 9 -38.87 -61.69 -10.63
CA ALA A 9 -37.74 -62.04 -9.76
C ALA A 9 -36.42 -62.22 -10.52
N THR A 10 -36.43 -62.71 -11.76
CA THR A 10 -35.22 -62.84 -12.59
C THR A 10 -34.71 -61.53 -13.19
N LEU A 11 -35.58 -60.52 -13.32
CA LEU A 11 -35.22 -59.20 -13.85
C LEU A 11 -34.47 -58.31 -12.84
N ILE A 12 -34.55 -58.61 -11.55
CA ILE A 12 -33.91 -57.83 -10.47
C ILE A 12 -32.46 -58.30 -10.19
N SER A 13 -32.12 -59.53 -10.57
CA SER A 13 -30.82 -60.17 -10.28
C SER A 13 -29.66 -59.80 -11.22
N VAL A 14 -29.85 -58.90 -12.20
CA VAL A 14 -28.78 -58.42 -13.10
C VAL A 14 -28.47 -56.94 -12.85
N SER A 15 -28.36 -56.56 -11.59
CA SER A 15 -27.69 -55.31 -11.21
C SER A 15 -26.23 -55.62 -10.89
N LEU A 16 -25.41 -55.78 -11.95
CA LEU A 16 -23.95 -55.73 -11.77
C LEU A 16 -23.63 -54.39 -11.09
N PRO A 17 -22.80 -54.37 -10.02
CA PRO A 17 -22.30 -53.11 -9.50
C PRO A 17 -21.42 -52.50 -10.60
N ALA A 18 -21.96 -51.54 -11.33
CA ALA A 18 -21.17 -50.64 -12.15
C ALA A 18 -20.37 -49.74 -11.20
N GLY A 19 -19.30 -50.28 -10.63
CA GLY A 19 -18.28 -49.48 -9.98
C GLY A 19 -17.68 -48.59 -11.05
N ALA A 20 -18.12 -47.34 -11.12
CA ALA A 20 -17.53 -46.34 -12.01
C ALA A 20 -16.15 -45.97 -11.43
N GLU A 21 -15.15 -46.80 -11.71
CA GLU A 21 -13.76 -46.47 -11.42
C GLU A 21 -13.32 -45.37 -12.38
N ILE A 22 -13.09 -44.18 -11.83
CA ILE A 22 -12.60 -43.02 -12.58
C ILE A 22 -11.07 -42.99 -12.44
N TYR A 23 -10.37 -43.11 -13.57
CA TYR A 23 -8.91 -43.12 -13.62
C TYR A 23 -8.36 -41.76 -14.06
N LYS A 24 -7.31 -41.29 -13.38
CA LYS A 24 -6.54 -40.10 -13.78
C LYS A 24 -5.34 -40.51 -14.61
N CYS A 25 -5.45 -40.39 -15.94
CA CYS A 25 -4.39 -40.79 -16.86
C CYS A 25 -3.46 -39.61 -17.17
N ARG A 26 -2.14 -39.84 -17.06
CA ARG A 26 -1.11 -38.90 -17.53
C ARG A 26 -0.87 -39.17 -19.03
N LEU A 27 -1.16 -38.19 -19.87
CA LEU A 27 -0.87 -38.26 -21.30
C LEU A 27 0.63 -38.05 -21.56
N PRO A 28 1.16 -38.49 -22.71
CA PRO A 28 2.57 -38.29 -23.09
C PRO A 28 3.00 -36.81 -23.14
N ASN A 29 2.03 -35.90 -23.32
CA ASN A 29 2.24 -34.45 -23.31
C ASN A 29 2.26 -33.82 -21.90
N GLY A 30 2.22 -34.63 -20.84
CA GLY A 30 2.22 -34.18 -19.44
C GLY A 30 0.87 -33.73 -18.88
N LYS A 31 -0.18 -33.66 -19.71
CA LYS A 31 -1.55 -33.33 -19.26
C LYS A 31 -2.19 -34.53 -18.55
N THR A 32 -3.17 -34.26 -17.69
CA THR A 32 -3.96 -35.32 -17.03
C THR A 32 -5.38 -35.32 -17.54
N GLU A 33 -5.88 -36.47 -17.96
CA GLU A 33 -7.24 -36.69 -18.42
C GLU A 33 -7.98 -37.63 -17.45
N ILE A 34 -9.27 -37.39 -17.28
CA ILE A 34 -10.16 -38.19 -16.45
C ILE A 34 -10.89 -39.17 -17.37
N SER A 35 -10.59 -40.46 -17.22
CA SER A 35 -11.12 -41.51 -18.07
C SER A 35 -11.88 -42.55 -17.26
N ASN A 36 -12.94 -43.11 -17.84
CA ASN A 36 -13.70 -44.23 -17.28
C ASN A 36 -13.11 -45.60 -17.69
N VAL A 37 -12.02 -45.59 -18.46
CA VAL A 37 -11.25 -46.81 -18.81
C VAL A 37 -9.86 -46.76 -18.17
N PRO A 38 -9.29 -47.91 -17.76
CA PRO A 38 -7.94 -47.97 -17.22
C PRO A 38 -6.92 -47.37 -18.19
N CYS A 39 -5.95 -46.64 -17.65
CA CYS A 39 -4.93 -46.00 -18.48
C CYS A 39 -4.10 -47.07 -19.24
N PRO A 40 -3.79 -46.87 -20.54
CA PRO A 40 -3.09 -47.87 -21.36
C PRO A 40 -1.68 -48.21 -20.84
N SER A 41 -1.05 -47.29 -20.11
CA SER A 41 0.27 -47.45 -19.48
C SER A 41 0.21 -48.00 -18.04
N GLY A 42 -0.97 -48.37 -17.54
CA GLY A 42 -1.20 -48.81 -16.17
C GLY A 42 -1.36 -47.66 -15.16
N SER A 43 -1.82 -48.00 -13.95
CA SER A 43 -1.92 -47.06 -12.84
C SER A 43 -0.64 -47.10 -12.00
N GLY A 44 0.03 -45.95 -11.87
CA GLY A 44 1.13 -45.76 -10.94
C GLY A 44 0.65 -45.09 -9.67
N THR A 45 1.07 -45.57 -8.50
CA THR A 45 0.84 -44.85 -7.25
C THR A 45 1.79 -43.66 -7.17
N VAL A 46 1.25 -42.44 -7.26
CA VAL A 46 2.02 -41.25 -6.90
C VAL A 46 2.09 -41.23 -5.38
N VAL A 47 3.28 -41.53 -4.84
CA VAL A 47 3.53 -41.36 -3.40
C VAL A 47 3.53 -39.87 -3.13
N ALA A 48 2.49 -39.38 -2.45
CA ALA A 48 2.54 -38.06 -1.86
C ALA A 48 3.69 -38.06 -0.86
N ARG A 49 4.66 -37.15 -1.05
CA ARG A 49 5.71 -36.90 -0.06
C ARG A 49 4.98 -36.58 1.25
N PRO A 50 5.21 -37.32 2.35
CA PRO A 50 4.66 -36.94 3.65
C PRO A 50 5.08 -35.51 3.95
N ASP A 51 4.15 -34.68 4.43
CA ASP A 51 4.50 -33.35 4.92
C ASP A 51 5.60 -33.49 5.97
N GLU A 52 6.71 -32.77 5.77
CA GLU A 52 7.83 -32.78 6.68
C GLU A 52 7.36 -32.20 8.02
N PRO A 53 7.57 -32.89 9.16
CA PRO A 53 7.10 -32.40 10.45
C PRO A 53 7.81 -31.08 10.80
N VAL A 54 7.06 -29.98 10.78
CA VAL A 54 7.56 -28.66 11.15
C VAL A 54 7.88 -28.68 12.64
N SER A 55 9.10 -28.25 13.00
CA SER A 55 9.50 -28.16 14.40
C SER A 55 8.60 -27.18 15.17
N GLU A 56 8.30 -27.48 16.44
CA GLU A 56 7.53 -26.58 17.32
C GLU A 56 8.17 -25.18 17.41
N SER A 57 9.49 -25.08 17.33
CA SER A 57 10.21 -23.80 17.27
C SER A 57 9.90 -23.01 16.00
N SER A 58 9.83 -23.66 14.85
CA SER A 58 9.48 -23.02 13.58
C SER A 58 8.03 -22.54 13.59
N ARG A 59 7.11 -23.31 14.19
CA ARG A 59 5.71 -22.90 14.33
C ARG A 59 5.58 -21.64 15.18
N ARG A 60 6.21 -21.62 16.36
CA ARG A 60 6.19 -20.45 17.26
C ARG A 60 6.83 -19.22 16.63
N ALA A 61 7.93 -19.39 15.88
CA ALA A 61 8.58 -18.28 15.19
C ALA A 61 7.66 -17.68 14.11
N ALA A 62 6.94 -18.52 13.36
CA ALA A 62 5.97 -18.06 12.37
C ALA A 62 4.78 -17.33 13.01
N GLU A 63 4.25 -17.85 14.12
CA GLU A 63 3.18 -17.19 14.88
C GLU A 63 3.60 -15.81 15.39
N GLN A 64 4.81 -15.70 15.95
CA GLN A 64 5.36 -14.40 16.39
C GLN A 64 5.57 -13.43 15.23
N ASP A 65 5.97 -13.91 14.06
CA ASP A 65 6.18 -13.05 12.90
C ASP A 65 4.86 -12.47 12.38
N VAL A 66 3.82 -13.30 12.31
CA VAL A 66 2.46 -12.86 11.99
C VAL A 66 1.98 -11.82 13.00
N GLU A 67 2.24 -12.03 14.29
CA GLU A 67 1.88 -11.08 15.34
C GLU A 67 2.63 -9.75 15.17
N ARG A 68 3.93 -9.77 14.86
CA ARG A 68 4.69 -8.54 14.56
C ARG A 68 4.13 -7.80 13.35
N MET A 69 3.80 -8.53 12.28
CA MET A 69 3.21 -7.93 11.08
C MET A 69 1.86 -7.28 11.37
N ARG A 70 0.99 -7.95 12.13
CA ARG A 70 -0.32 -7.41 12.54
C ARG A 70 -0.17 -6.12 13.34
N ASN A 71 0.67 -6.14 14.37
CA ASN A 71 0.95 -4.97 15.19
C ASN A 71 1.51 -3.80 14.37
N TYR A 72 2.37 -4.08 13.37
CA TYR A 72 2.89 -3.05 12.48
C TYR A 72 1.80 -2.41 11.62
N VAL A 73 0.91 -3.23 11.03
CA VAL A 73 -0.21 -2.74 10.22
C VAL A 73 -1.19 -1.92 11.06
N GLU A 74 -1.58 -2.43 12.23
CA GLU A 74 -2.52 -1.75 13.12
C GLU A 74 -2.01 -0.37 13.54
N LYS A 75 -0.73 -0.27 13.93
CA LYS A 75 -0.12 1.02 14.29
C LYS A 75 -0.12 2.00 13.12
N ARG A 76 0.16 1.51 11.91
CA ARG A 76 0.18 2.36 10.71
C ARG A 76 -1.21 2.82 10.32
N GLU A 77 -2.20 1.93 10.39
CA GLU A 77 -3.59 2.28 10.11
C GLU A 77 -4.15 3.24 11.15
N ALA A 78 -3.82 3.05 12.43
CA ALA A 78 -4.19 3.98 13.50
C ALA A 78 -3.59 5.37 13.27
N ALA A 79 -2.32 5.45 12.87
CA ALA A 79 -1.68 6.72 12.52
C ALA A 79 -2.35 7.38 11.32
N GLN A 80 -2.60 6.63 10.24
CA GLN A 80 -3.31 7.16 9.06
C GLN A 80 -4.71 7.67 9.42
N ARG A 81 -5.45 6.93 10.23
CA ARG A 81 -6.80 7.34 10.66
C ARG A 81 -6.76 8.62 11.50
N ALA A 82 -5.74 8.79 12.33
CA ALA A 82 -5.54 10.01 13.10
C ALA A 82 -5.20 11.21 12.19
N ASP A 83 -4.32 11.02 11.21
CA ASP A 83 -3.95 12.05 10.25
C ASP A 83 -5.15 12.46 9.37
N GLU A 84 -5.93 11.49 8.89
CA GLU A 84 -7.16 11.75 8.12
C GLU A 84 -8.24 12.45 8.96
N ALA A 85 -8.32 12.17 10.26
CA ALA A 85 -9.22 12.88 11.16
C ALA A 85 -8.77 14.33 11.33
N ALA A 86 -7.48 14.56 11.59
CA ALA A 86 -6.91 15.90 11.70
C ALA A 86 -7.11 16.71 10.41
N GLN A 87 -6.83 16.12 9.25
CA GLN A 87 -7.01 16.79 7.96
C GLN A 87 -8.48 17.15 7.69
N ARG A 88 -9.43 16.29 8.09
CA ARG A 88 -10.86 16.60 7.99
C ARG A 88 -11.26 17.75 8.90
N ASP A 89 -10.71 17.81 10.11
CA ASP A 89 -10.98 18.92 11.03
C ASP A 89 -10.36 20.22 10.53
N GLU A 90 -9.15 20.20 9.96
CA GLU A 90 -8.54 21.35 9.29
C GLU A 90 -9.36 21.83 8.09
N GLN A 91 -9.85 20.93 7.25
CA GLN A 91 -10.72 21.29 6.11
C GLN A 91 -12.06 21.86 6.59
N ARG A 92 -12.64 21.34 7.67
CA ARG A 92 -13.84 21.90 8.30
C ARG A 92 -13.55 23.30 8.86
N ALA A 93 -12.44 23.49 9.56
CA ALA A 93 -12.04 24.80 10.07
C ALA A 93 -11.80 25.81 8.93
N ALA A 94 -11.08 25.41 7.88
CA ALA A 94 -10.81 26.25 6.71
C ALA A 94 -12.10 26.61 5.94
N SER A 95 -13.04 25.67 5.80
CA SER A 95 -14.34 25.94 5.17
C SER A 95 -15.26 26.81 6.02
N GLN A 96 -15.21 26.70 7.34
CA GLN A 96 -15.89 27.64 8.24
C GLN A 96 -15.27 29.03 8.16
N GLN A 97 -13.94 29.13 8.15
CA GLN A 97 -13.21 30.38 7.99
C GLN A 97 -13.56 31.06 6.67
N SER A 98 -13.59 30.30 5.56
CA SER A 98 -13.91 30.84 4.23
C SER A 98 -15.36 31.27 4.10
N ARG A 99 -16.31 30.55 4.73
CA ARG A 99 -17.71 30.99 4.83
C ARG A 99 -17.84 32.27 5.65
N ASN A 100 -17.17 32.35 6.80
CA ASN A 100 -17.17 33.55 7.64
C ASN A 100 -16.51 34.75 6.93
N SER A 101 -15.44 34.53 6.15
CA SER A 101 -14.80 35.59 5.37
C SER A 101 -15.58 35.98 4.12
N ALA A 102 -16.31 35.06 3.49
CA ALA A 102 -17.17 35.37 2.34
C ALA A 102 -18.46 36.11 2.74
N GLN A 103 -18.94 35.89 3.97
CA GLN A 103 -20.03 36.66 4.57
C GLN A 103 -19.57 38.00 5.17
N ARG A 104 -18.27 38.21 5.32
CA ARG A 104 -17.74 39.57 5.50
C ARG A 104 -17.80 40.24 4.14
N PRO A 105 -18.64 41.28 3.94
CA PRO A 105 -18.53 42.09 2.74
C PRO A 105 -17.07 42.54 2.63
N ALA A 106 -16.49 42.48 1.43
CA ALA A 106 -15.23 43.17 1.14
C ALA A 106 -15.50 44.66 1.34
N GLN A 107 -15.46 45.11 2.59
CA GLN A 107 -15.71 46.48 2.98
C GLN A 107 -14.48 47.25 2.57
N GLN A 108 -14.52 47.72 1.33
CA GLN A 108 -13.59 48.70 0.81
C GLN A 108 -13.95 50.01 1.51
N TYR A 109 -13.41 50.22 2.71
CA TYR A 109 -13.66 51.41 3.50
C TYR A 109 -13.15 52.63 2.71
N GLY A 110 -14.04 53.54 2.36
CA GLY A 110 -13.71 54.71 1.55
C GLY A 110 -12.82 55.74 2.27
N ASN A 111 -12.73 55.66 3.60
CA ASN A 111 -11.89 56.52 4.44
C ASN A 111 -11.59 55.83 5.80
N ALA A 112 -10.53 56.26 6.49
CA ALA A 112 -10.13 55.67 7.77
C ALA A 112 -11.15 55.87 8.91
N GLN A 113 -11.92 56.96 8.89
CA GLN A 113 -12.93 57.26 9.92
C GLN A 113 -14.09 56.27 9.88
N GLU A 114 -14.51 55.89 8.69
CA GLU A 114 -15.58 54.93 8.43
C GLU A 114 -15.13 53.51 8.74
N CYS A 115 -13.85 53.20 8.49
CA CYS A 115 -13.20 51.98 8.96
C CYS A 115 -13.24 51.88 10.50
N LEU A 116 -12.80 52.94 11.21
CA LEU A 116 -12.78 52.96 12.69
C LEU A 116 -14.19 52.82 13.29
N ARG A 117 -15.20 53.52 12.76
CA ARG A 117 -16.58 53.39 13.22
C ARG A 117 -17.14 51.97 13.04
N ASN A 118 -16.73 51.27 12.00
CA ASN A 118 -17.18 49.89 11.76
C ASN A 118 -16.51 48.92 12.74
N VAL A 119 -15.21 49.11 13.01
CA VAL A 119 -14.47 48.31 14.01
C VAL A 119 -15.04 48.47 15.42
N GLU A 120 -15.51 49.67 15.78
CA GLU A 120 -16.20 49.91 17.06
C GLU A 120 -17.54 49.15 17.18
N GLN A 121 -18.22 48.88 16.07
CA GLN A 121 -19.49 48.16 16.05
C GLN A 121 -19.32 46.63 16.03
N MET A 122 -18.13 46.14 15.69
CA MET A 122 -17.82 44.71 15.69
C MET A 122 -17.46 44.21 17.10
N VAL A 123 -18.02 43.05 17.49
CA VAL A 123 -17.64 42.37 18.73
C VAL A 123 -16.35 41.58 18.47
N LEU A 124 -15.21 42.26 18.55
CA LEU A 124 -13.87 41.69 18.39
C LEU A 124 -13.18 41.52 19.74
N GLU A 125 -12.30 40.52 19.84
CA GLU A 125 -11.39 40.38 20.98
C GLU A 125 -10.41 41.57 21.03
N ALA A 126 -9.97 41.97 22.23
CA ALA A 126 -9.20 43.22 22.43
C ALA A 126 -7.94 43.31 21.56
N SER A 127 -7.22 42.19 21.38
CA SER A 127 -6.04 42.10 20.51
C SER A 127 -6.38 42.29 19.03
N GLN A 128 -7.46 41.64 18.59
CA GLN A 128 -7.93 41.68 17.21
C GLN A 128 -8.48 43.05 16.83
N ARG A 129 -9.16 43.71 17.77
CA ARG A 129 -9.63 45.09 17.62
C ARG A 129 -8.47 46.07 17.46
N ALA A 130 -7.46 46.00 18.32
CA ALA A 130 -6.29 46.89 18.24
C ALA A 130 -5.54 46.76 16.90
N MET A 131 -5.42 45.53 16.38
CA MET A 131 -4.82 45.26 15.08
C MET A 131 -5.62 45.92 13.94
N MET A 132 -6.94 45.72 13.93
CA MET A 132 -7.83 46.31 12.91
C MET A 132 -7.88 47.85 12.99
N GLU A 133 -7.85 48.44 14.19
CA GLU A 133 -7.80 49.89 14.35
C GLU A 133 -6.49 50.50 13.84
N ALA A 134 -5.35 49.80 14.00
CA ALA A 134 -4.08 50.22 13.45
C ALA A 134 -4.08 50.20 11.92
N ASP A 135 -4.63 49.14 11.32
CA ASP A 135 -4.79 49.03 9.86
C ASP A 135 -5.75 50.11 9.31
N CYS A 136 -6.81 50.46 10.04
CA CYS A 136 -7.65 51.59 9.65
C CYS A 136 -6.88 52.93 9.63
N ARG A 137 -5.96 53.14 10.57
CA ARG A 137 -5.17 54.38 10.64
C ARG A 137 -4.13 54.50 9.54
N THR A 138 -3.60 53.38 9.04
CA THR A 138 -2.63 53.38 7.93
C THR A 138 -3.28 53.75 6.59
N LEU A 139 -4.59 53.54 6.41
CA LEU A 139 -5.36 53.99 5.24
C LEU A 139 -5.36 55.53 5.06
N VAL A 140 -5.16 56.29 6.15
CA VAL A 140 -5.12 57.76 6.13
C VAL A 140 -3.72 58.33 6.03
N SER A 141 -2.66 57.49 5.94
CA SER A 141 -1.32 58.03 5.74
C SER A 141 -1.22 58.61 4.32
N PRO A 142 -1.09 59.94 4.17
CA PRO A 142 -0.81 60.52 2.87
C PRO A 142 0.53 59.95 2.40
N GLN A 143 0.56 59.43 1.17
CA GLN A 143 1.80 59.29 0.41
C GLN A 143 2.64 60.57 0.60
N PRO A 144 3.93 60.50 0.98
CA PRO A 144 4.77 61.67 0.95
C PRO A 144 4.82 62.21 -0.49
N PRO A 145 4.71 63.53 -0.70
CA PRO A 145 4.63 64.11 -2.03
C PRO A 145 6.02 64.13 -2.66
N TYR A 146 6.41 63.03 -3.31
CA TYR A 146 7.54 63.04 -4.23
C TYR A 146 7.20 62.26 -5.50
N PRO A 147 7.29 62.89 -6.69
CA PRO A 147 7.27 62.16 -7.94
C PRO A 147 8.68 61.62 -8.19
N SER A 148 9.01 60.43 -7.67
CA SER A 148 10.22 59.73 -8.10
C SER A 148 9.85 58.68 -9.13
N ALA A 149 10.11 59.08 -10.38
CA ALA A 149 10.30 58.24 -11.55
C ALA A 149 10.70 56.80 -11.23
N GLY A 150 10.13 55.87 -12.00
CA GLY A 150 10.40 54.44 -11.92
C GLY A 150 11.89 54.13 -11.81
N VAL A 151 12.30 53.70 -10.61
CA VAL A 151 13.53 52.97 -10.42
C VAL A 151 13.10 51.53 -10.15
N PRO A 152 13.34 50.57 -11.07
CA PRO A 152 13.13 49.17 -10.75
C PRO A 152 14.12 48.81 -9.64
N VAL A 153 13.61 48.60 -8.43
CA VAL A 153 14.38 48.01 -7.34
C VAL A 153 14.63 46.56 -7.75
N TYR A 154 15.82 46.29 -8.27
CA TYR A 154 16.27 44.94 -8.56
C TYR A 154 16.55 44.26 -7.22
N VAL A 155 15.58 43.50 -6.71
CA VAL A 155 15.79 42.62 -5.56
C VAL A 155 16.52 41.39 -6.08
N PRO A 156 17.79 41.14 -5.73
CA PRO A 156 18.42 39.89 -6.09
C PRO A 156 17.71 38.78 -5.31
N VAL A 157 16.92 37.98 -6.03
CA VAL A 157 16.38 36.72 -5.49
C VAL A 157 17.57 35.78 -5.32
N ALA A 158 18.09 35.70 -4.09
CA ALA A 158 19.04 34.67 -3.72
C ALA A 158 18.28 33.33 -3.71
N VAL A 159 18.37 32.59 -4.81
CA VAL A 159 17.87 31.22 -4.87
C VAL A 159 18.76 30.38 -3.94
N PRO A 160 18.19 29.70 -2.93
CA PRO A 160 19.00 28.80 -2.10
C PRO A 160 19.52 27.67 -3.00
N VAL A 161 20.84 27.66 -3.22
CA VAL A 161 21.53 26.52 -3.82
C VAL A 161 21.47 25.41 -2.79
N TYR A 162 20.53 24.48 -2.98
CA TYR A 162 20.53 23.24 -2.24
C TYR A 162 21.82 22.49 -2.57
N PRO A 163 22.62 22.07 -1.57
CA PRO A 163 23.75 21.20 -1.83
C PRO A 163 23.21 19.91 -2.44
N HIS A 164 23.57 19.63 -3.69
CA HIS A 164 23.38 18.30 -4.25
C HIS A 164 24.12 17.31 -3.34
N ARG A 165 23.36 16.56 -2.54
CA ARG A 165 23.87 15.36 -1.90
C ARG A 165 24.26 14.42 -3.04
N HIS A 166 25.56 14.29 -3.28
CA HIS A 166 26.08 13.13 -3.97
C HIS A 166 25.62 11.91 -3.16
N HIS A 167 24.66 11.16 -3.70
CA HIS A 167 24.43 9.81 -3.24
C HIS A 167 25.69 9.01 -3.59
N GLU A 168 26.59 8.90 -2.63
CA GLU A 168 27.59 7.84 -2.66
C GLU A 168 26.80 6.53 -2.72
N HIS A 169 26.80 5.92 -3.91
CA HIS A 169 26.33 4.57 -4.07
C HIS A 169 27.14 3.70 -3.10
N PRO A 170 26.49 2.89 -2.25
CA PRO A 170 27.20 1.87 -1.50
C PRO A 170 27.99 1.03 -2.50
N LYS A 171 29.31 1.06 -2.38
CA LYS A 171 30.21 0.22 -3.17
C LYS A 171 29.71 -1.21 -3.01
N PRO A 172 29.42 -1.96 -4.10
CA PRO A 172 29.01 -3.35 -3.99
C PRO A 172 30.06 -4.10 -3.17
N ALA A 173 29.60 -4.86 -2.18
CA ALA A 173 30.48 -5.72 -1.42
C ALA A 173 31.30 -6.60 -2.39
N PRO A 174 32.61 -6.78 -2.18
CA PRO A 174 33.40 -7.62 -3.05
C PRO A 174 32.79 -9.02 -3.08
N ALA A 175 32.56 -9.53 -4.29
CA ALA A 175 32.03 -10.86 -4.51
C ALA A 175 32.87 -11.90 -3.71
N PRO A 176 32.24 -12.89 -3.08
CA PRO A 176 32.97 -13.97 -2.43
C PRO A 176 33.88 -14.62 -3.47
N LYS A 177 35.18 -14.71 -3.16
CA LYS A 177 36.15 -15.39 -4.01
C LYS A 177 35.71 -16.83 -4.18
N THR A 178 35.14 -17.16 -5.34
CA THR A 178 34.98 -18.53 -5.80
C THR A 178 36.38 -19.12 -5.87
N LYS A 179 36.70 -20.02 -4.94
CA LYS A 179 37.84 -20.92 -5.10
C LYS A 179 37.56 -21.73 -6.36
N SER A 180 38.21 -21.35 -7.45
CA SER A 180 38.30 -22.18 -8.64
C SER A 180 38.90 -23.52 -8.22
N PRO A 181 38.24 -24.67 -8.45
CA PRO A 181 38.87 -25.96 -8.23
C PRO A 181 39.95 -26.13 -9.30
N SER A 182 41.18 -25.77 -8.93
CA SER A 182 42.39 -26.15 -9.66
C SER A 182 42.44 -27.68 -9.73
N GLY A 183 42.67 -28.19 -10.92
CA GLY A 183 42.48 -29.59 -11.27
C GLY A 183 43.35 -30.56 -10.47
N GLN A 184 42.79 -31.74 -10.22
CA GLN A 184 43.58 -32.93 -9.96
C GLN A 184 43.63 -33.75 -11.25
N PRO A 185 44.81 -34.10 -11.78
CA PRO A 185 44.90 -35.06 -12.87
C PRO A 185 44.47 -36.44 -12.35
N ILE A 186 43.54 -37.06 -13.08
CA ILE A 186 43.06 -38.42 -12.86
C ILE A 186 44.25 -39.38 -13.00
N GLY A 187 44.71 -39.92 -11.87
CA GLY A 187 45.66 -41.03 -11.84
C GLY A 187 44.95 -42.33 -12.20
N VAL A 188 45.21 -42.85 -13.40
CA VAL A 188 44.80 -44.20 -13.80
C VAL A 188 45.64 -45.21 -13.02
N GLN A 189 45.04 -45.92 -12.07
CA GLN A 189 45.65 -47.10 -11.45
C GLN A 189 45.51 -48.32 -12.39
N PRO A 190 46.58 -49.09 -12.64
CA PRO A 190 46.47 -50.33 -13.40
C PRO A 190 45.85 -51.43 -12.52
N GLN A 191 44.80 -52.06 -13.06
CA GLN A 191 44.22 -53.33 -12.60
C GLN A 191 45.33 -54.37 -12.37
N LYS A 192 45.40 -54.92 -11.16
CA LYS A 192 46.27 -56.05 -10.84
C LYS A 192 45.44 -57.21 -10.28
N LYS A 193 45.36 -58.23 -11.14
CA LYS A 193 45.07 -59.66 -10.91
C LYS A 193 43.64 -60.08 -10.55
#